data_AF-A0A353J9N6-F1
#
_entry.id   AF-A0A353J9N6-F1
#
_cell.length_a   1.000
_cell.length_b   1.000
_cell.length_c   1.000
_cell.angle_alpha   90.00
_cell.angle_beta   90.00
_cell.angle_gamma   90.00
#
_symmetry.space_group_name_H-M   'P 1'
#
loop_
_entity.id
_entity.type
_entity.pdbx_description
1 polymer ?
#
loop_
_entity_poly.entity_id
_entity_poly.type
_entity_poly.pdbx_seq_one_letter_code
_entity_poly.pdbx_strand_id
1 'polypeptide(L)'
;MNIEIANRLVELRKKNNLSQEELADKLGLSRQAVSKWERAEASPDTDNLICLAKIYGVSLDDLLNTDQSVEDIAKETKEKESEKDEKESSSEDKGKEQVSIGPGHIYVHNDKEHVDIGLGHIHVIDEDGKEVHIGKGHFEYPEDDKKEKRVTSIVFLGTLILALVAYLLMGFLLNTSWTYGASNSGWALGWMVFFVPFIVSSIVDAILNKKAKKFNIAFLTTNAYLICGLCFGLWHPTWVIFLAIPAYYIIVGGIEKAIQNKKEND
;
A
#
# COMPACT_ATOMS: atom_id res chain seq x y z
N MET A 1 -19.61 21.09 0.55
CA MET A 1 -20.71 21.22 1.52
C MET A 1 -20.93 22.70 1.78
N ASN A 2 -22.17 23.16 1.97
CA ASN A 2 -22.41 24.58 2.30
C ASN A 2 -21.88 24.88 3.72
N ILE A 3 -21.26 26.06 3.89
CA ILE A 3 -20.72 26.55 5.17
C ILE A 3 -21.81 26.62 6.24
N GLU A 4 -23.05 26.92 5.84
CA GLU A 4 -24.21 26.94 6.75
C GLU A 4 -24.46 25.57 7.40
N ILE A 5 -24.39 24.49 6.60
CA ILE A 5 -24.60 23.13 7.10
C ILE A 5 -23.42 22.69 7.98
N ALA A 6 -22.20 23.06 7.61
CA ALA A 6 -21.01 22.80 8.43
C ALA A 6 -21.12 23.45 9.82
N ASN A 7 -21.56 24.71 9.88
CA ASN A 7 -21.80 25.42 11.14
C ASN A 7 -22.90 24.76 11.97
N ARG A 8 -23.99 24.31 11.32
CA ARG A 8 -25.08 23.60 11.99
C ARG A 8 -24.61 22.29 12.64
N LEU A 9 -23.73 21.54 11.97
CA LEU A 9 -23.12 20.34 12.55
C LEU A 9 -22.32 20.64 13.82
N VAL A 10 -21.57 21.75 13.84
CA VAL A 10 -20.83 22.20 15.04
C VAL A 10 -21.79 22.54 16.19
N GLU A 11 -22.89 23.24 15.89
CA GLU A 11 -23.90 23.60 16.88
C GLU A 11 -24.57 22.36 17.49
N LEU A 12 -25.01 21.42 16.65
CA LEU A 12 -25.66 20.19 17.11
C LEU A 12 -24.71 19.32 17.93
N ARG A 13 -23.43 19.24 17.55
CA ARG A 13 -22.42 18.54 18.34
C ARG A 13 -22.25 19.16 19.73
N LYS A 14 -22.13 20.49 19.80
CA LYS A 14 -22.00 21.21 21.08
C LYS A 14 -23.25 21.07 21.95
N LYS A 15 -24.44 21.13 21.34
CA LYS A 15 -25.73 20.93 22.03
C LYS A 15 -25.85 19.54 22.66
N ASN A 16 -25.22 18.54 22.05
CA ASN A 16 -25.15 17.17 22.57
C ASN A 16 -23.94 16.92 23.50
N ASN A 17 -23.18 17.96 23.85
CA ASN A 17 -21.96 17.88 24.68
C ASN A 17 -20.92 16.86 24.18
N LEU A 18 -20.83 16.64 22.86
CA LEU A 18 -19.87 15.70 22.28
C LEU A 18 -18.59 16.41 21.85
N SER A 19 -17.44 15.79 22.09
CA SER A 19 -16.19 16.18 21.43
C SER A 19 -16.17 15.70 19.97
N GLN A 20 -15.29 16.27 19.13
CA GLN A 20 -15.13 15.77 17.75
C GLN A 20 -14.65 14.32 17.71
N GLU A 21 -13.90 13.89 18.72
CA GLU A 21 -13.37 12.53 18.85
C GLU A 21 -14.49 11.56 19.24
N GLU A 22 -15.28 11.91 20.26
CA GLU A 22 -16.43 11.10 20.70
C GLU A 22 -17.50 10.94 19.62
N LEU A 23 -17.72 11.99 18.81
CA LEU A 23 -18.62 11.92 17.66
C LEU A 23 -18.07 10.99 16.58
N ALA A 24 -16.76 11.07 16.31
CA ALA A 24 -16.10 10.21 15.35
C ALA A 24 -16.16 8.74 15.77
N ASP A 25 -15.93 8.45 17.06
CA ASP A 25 -16.03 7.11 17.64
C ASP A 25 -17.44 6.54 17.51
N LYS A 26 -18.48 7.35 17.77
CA LYS A 26 -19.89 6.96 17.60
C LYS A 26 -20.26 6.66 16.15
N LEU A 27 -19.58 7.31 15.20
CA LEU A 27 -19.79 7.11 13.76
C LEU A 27 -18.87 6.03 13.16
N GLY A 28 -17.89 5.53 13.91
CA GLY A 28 -16.87 4.60 13.40
C GLY A 28 -15.93 5.26 12.38
N LEU A 29 -15.67 6.55 12.52
CA LEU A 29 -14.87 7.36 11.60
C LEU A 29 -13.67 7.98 12.30
N SER A 30 -12.75 8.57 11.54
CA SER A 30 -11.63 9.32 12.10
C SER A 30 -12.07 10.73 12.53
N ARG A 31 -11.47 11.26 13.61
CA ARG A 31 -11.66 12.65 14.05
C ARG A 31 -11.43 13.67 12.93
N GLN A 32 -10.50 13.36 12.02
CA GLN A 32 -10.19 14.20 10.86
C GLN A 32 -11.37 14.33 9.89
N ALA A 33 -12.17 13.27 9.69
CA ALA A 33 -13.35 13.31 8.83
C ALA A 33 -14.40 14.29 9.39
N VAL A 34 -14.72 14.18 10.68
CA VAL A 34 -15.63 15.10 11.39
C VAL A 34 -15.13 16.54 11.30
N SER A 35 -13.83 16.75 11.52
CA SER A 35 -13.23 18.08 11.44
C SER A 35 -13.30 18.70 10.04
N LYS A 36 -13.24 17.90 8.97
CA LYS A 36 -13.39 18.39 7.60
C LYS A 36 -14.83 18.79 7.28
N TRP A 37 -15.82 18.07 7.83
CA TRP A 37 -17.24 18.43 7.69
C TRP A 37 -17.56 19.73 8.41
N GLU A 38 -17.07 19.91 9.64
CA GLU A 38 -17.27 21.13 10.43
C GLU A 38 -16.59 22.37 9.81
N ARG A 39 -15.62 22.19 8.89
CA ARG A 39 -14.95 23.27 8.16
C ARG A 39 -15.44 23.45 6.72
N ALA A 40 -16.50 22.73 6.31
CA ALA A 40 -17.03 22.71 4.95
C ALA A 40 -16.04 22.22 3.85
N GLU A 41 -14.89 21.65 4.24
CA GLU A 41 -13.87 21.11 3.32
C GLU A 41 -14.31 19.80 2.67
N ALA A 42 -15.22 19.05 3.30
CA ALA A 42 -15.78 17.81 2.78
C ALA A 42 -17.27 17.70 3.12
N SER A 43 -18.02 16.91 2.35
CA SER A 43 -19.41 16.58 2.66
C SER A 43 -19.49 15.21 3.35
N PRO A 44 -20.34 15.04 4.38
CA PRO A 44 -20.70 13.72 4.87
C PRO A 44 -21.48 12.97 3.79
N ASP A 45 -21.23 11.66 3.71
CA ASP A 45 -21.98 10.72 2.89
C ASP A 45 -23.43 10.57 3.40
N THR A 46 -24.34 10.08 2.56
CA THR A 46 -25.77 9.92 2.90
C THR A 46 -25.97 9.07 4.16
N ASP A 47 -25.24 7.97 4.28
CA ASP A 47 -25.27 7.12 5.48
C ASP A 47 -24.83 7.90 6.73
N ASN A 48 -23.80 8.72 6.60
CA ASN A 48 -23.27 9.53 7.70
C ASN A 48 -24.24 10.65 8.07
N LEU A 49 -24.92 11.26 7.11
CA LEU A 49 -25.99 12.23 7.36
C LEU A 49 -27.16 11.59 8.13
N ILE A 50 -27.57 10.38 7.75
CA ILE A 50 -28.61 9.62 8.47
C ILE A 50 -28.15 9.29 9.89
N CYS A 51 -26.90 8.88 10.08
CA CYS A 51 -26.35 8.60 11.41
C CYS A 51 -26.23 9.86 12.25
N LEU A 52 -25.80 10.98 11.68
CA LEU A 52 -25.74 12.29 12.36
C LEU A 52 -27.14 12.73 12.81
N ALA A 53 -28.15 12.62 11.93
CA ALA A 53 -29.53 12.91 12.26
C ALA A 53 -30.03 12.07 13.44
N LYS A 54 -29.72 10.75 13.45
CA LYS A 54 -30.05 9.85 14.57
C LYS A 54 -29.33 10.20 15.87
N ILE A 55 -28.04 10.55 15.80
CA ILE A 55 -27.23 10.89 16.98
C ILE A 55 -27.71 12.21 17.59
N TYR A 56 -28.08 13.19 16.77
CA TYR A 56 -28.54 14.50 17.21
C TYR A 56 -30.04 14.57 17.50
N GLY A 57 -30.81 13.53 17.13
CA GLY A 57 -32.25 13.46 17.33
C GLY A 57 -33.05 14.46 16.48
N VAL A 58 -32.54 14.81 15.30
CA VAL A 58 -33.17 15.75 14.35
C VAL A 58 -33.56 15.03 13.06
N SER A 59 -34.49 15.62 12.28
CA SER A 59 -34.78 15.10 10.94
C SER A 59 -33.63 15.43 9.97
N LEU A 60 -33.51 14.67 8.89
CA LEU A 60 -32.49 14.93 7.87
C LEU A 60 -32.71 16.30 7.21
N ASP A 61 -33.97 16.72 7.05
CA ASP A 61 -34.32 18.03 6.49
C ASP A 61 -33.89 19.19 7.42
N ASP A 62 -34.05 19.03 8.73
CA ASP A 62 -33.59 20.00 9.76
C ASP A 62 -32.05 20.01 9.89
N LEU A 63 -31.39 18.89 9.58
CA LEU A 63 -29.93 18.82 9.51
C LEU A 63 -29.37 19.58 8.31
N LEU A 64 -30.06 19.53 7.16
CA LEU A 64 -29.62 20.10 5.89
C LEU A 64 -30.12 21.52 5.63
N ASN A 65 -31.00 22.04 6.49
CA ASN A 65 -31.56 23.40 6.42
C ASN A 65 -32.18 23.72 5.05
N THR A 66 -33.03 22.83 4.56
CA THR A 66 -33.75 22.97 3.27
C THR A 66 -34.92 23.97 3.36
N ASP A 67 -34.68 25.15 3.94
CA ASP A 67 -35.65 26.26 3.96
C ASP A 67 -35.56 27.12 2.68
N GLN A 68 -34.66 26.81 1.76
CA GLN A 68 -34.65 27.44 0.43
C GLN A 68 -35.81 26.86 -0.40
N SER A 69 -36.84 27.69 -0.54
CA SER A 69 -37.93 27.46 -1.47
C SER A 69 -37.38 27.19 -2.88
N VAL A 70 -38.10 26.37 -3.65
CA VAL A 70 -37.77 25.97 -5.04
C VAL A 70 -37.55 27.18 -5.98
N GLU A 71 -37.92 28.38 -5.53
CA GLU A 71 -37.85 29.64 -6.24
C GLU A 71 -36.44 30.26 -6.31
N ASP A 72 -35.51 29.89 -5.41
CA ASP A 72 -34.16 30.46 -5.37
C ASP A 72 -33.17 29.73 -6.30
N ILE A 73 -33.39 28.44 -6.57
CA ILE A 73 -32.57 27.62 -7.48
C ILE A 73 -32.67 28.12 -8.94
N ALA A 74 -33.79 28.75 -9.31
CA ALA A 74 -34.00 29.28 -10.65
C ALA A 74 -33.24 30.60 -10.95
N LYS A 75 -32.73 31.30 -9.92
CA LYS A 75 -32.03 32.58 -10.09
C LYS A 75 -30.53 32.43 -10.30
N GLU A 76 -29.87 31.49 -9.62
CA GLU A 76 -28.41 31.30 -9.72
C GLU A 76 -27.96 30.76 -11.09
N THR A 77 -28.83 30.08 -11.82
CA THR A 77 -28.49 29.51 -13.13
C THR A 77 -28.34 30.57 -14.23
N LYS A 78 -28.89 31.78 -14.04
CA LYS A 78 -28.85 32.85 -15.06
C LYS A 78 -27.61 33.74 -15.02
N GLU A 79 -26.84 33.76 -13.94
CA GLU A 79 -25.66 34.63 -13.83
C GLU A 79 -24.36 33.98 -14.34
N LYS A 80 -24.29 32.65 -14.45
CA LYS A 80 -23.06 31.93 -14.83
C LYS A 80 -22.86 31.70 -16.34
N GLU A 81 -23.82 32.09 -17.17
CA GLU A 81 -23.78 31.90 -18.64
C GLU A 81 -23.08 33.03 -19.40
N SER A 82 -22.63 34.11 -18.75
CA SER A 82 -22.12 35.31 -19.45
C SER A 82 -20.59 35.48 -19.56
N GLU A 83 -19.77 34.53 -19.07
CA GLU A 83 -18.30 34.69 -19.06
C GLU A 83 -17.50 33.62 -19.84
N LYS A 84 -18.13 32.80 -20.68
CA LYS A 84 -17.45 31.64 -21.31
C LYS A 84 -16.95 31.80 -22.75
N ASP A 85 -17.08 32.96 -23.36
CA ASP A 85 -16.56 33.21 -24.70
C ASP A 85 -15.36 34.17 -24.64
N GLU A 86 -14.16 33.63 -24.49
CA GLU A 86 -12.92 34.08 -25.14
C GLU A 86 -11.68 33.43 -24.50
N LYS A 87 -11.19 32.36 -25.15
CA LYS A 87 -9.78 32.15 -25.56
C LYS A 87 -9.44 30.67 -25.56
N GLU A 88 -9.64 30.07 -26.72
CA GLU A 88 -8.84 28.96 -27.20
C GLU A 88 -7.85 29.52 -28.24
N SER A 89 -6.55 29.33 -28.02
CA SER A 89 -5.53 29.04 -29.04
C SER A 89 -4.11 29.23 -28.47
N SER A 90 -3.41 28.13 -28.17
CA SER A 90 -2.25 27.65 -28.95
C SER A 90 -1.37 26.69 -28.12
N SER A 91 -1.49 25.40 -28.44
CA SER A 91 -0.49 24.30 -28.48
C SER A 91 0.77 24.33 -27.61
N GLU A 92 1.00 23.27 -26.83
CA GLU A 92 1.94 22.19 -27.23
C GLU A 92 1.82 20.91 -26.37
N ASP A 93 2.10 19.80 -27.03
CA ASP A 93 1.84 18.38 -26.77
C ASP A 93 2.65 17.75 -25.62
N LYS A 94 1.97 17.11 -24.64
CA LYS A 94 2.41 15.89 -23.91
C LYS A 94 1.21 15.18 -23.26
N GLY A 95 1.02 13.89 -23.59
CA GLY A 95 0.36 12.84 -22.79
C GLY A 95 -1.06 13.12 -22.32
N LYS A 96 -2.06 12.58 -23.03
CA LYS A 96 -3.49 12.83 -22.75
C LYS A 96 -3.98 12.07 -21.51
N GLU A 97 -3.69 12.59 -20.33
CA GLU A 97 -4.51 12.31 -19.14
C GLU A 97 -5.91 12.89 -19.37
N GLN A 98 -6.91 12.02 -19.51
CA GLN A 98 -8.29 12.46 -19.66
C GLN A 98 -9.03 12.20 -18.35
N VAL A 99 -9.53 13.28 -17.75
CA VAL A 99 -10.32 13.23 -16.52
C VAL A 99 -11.79 13.42 -16.90
N SER A 100 -12.60 12.38 -16.68
CA SER A 100 -14.06 12.44 -16.87
C SER A 100 -14.77 12.36 -15.53
N ILE A 101 -15.56 13.38 -15.24
CA ILE A 101 -16.33 13.52 -13.99
C ILE A 101 -17.78 13.17 -14.30
N GLY A 102 -18.29 12.08 -13.72
CA GLY A 102 -19.70 11.73 -13.76
C GLY A 102 -20.36 11.84 -12.38
N PRO A 103 -21.69 11.70 -12.29
CA PRO A 103 -22.41 11.84 -11.03
C PRO A 103 -21.97 10.75 -10.03
N GLY A 104 -21.13 11.15 -9.06
CA GLY A 104 -20.67 10.30 -7.95
C GLY A 104 -19.42 9.47 -8.22
N HIS A 105 -18.73 9.70 -9.34
CA HIS A 105 -17.46 9.02 -9.66
C HIS A 105 -16.51 9.93 -10.47
N ILE A 106 -15.21 9.79 -10.22
CA ILE A 106 -14.15 10.44 -11.01
C ILE A 106 -13.37 9.34 -11.71
N TYR A 107 -13.35 9.37 -13.03
CA TYR A 107 -12.48 8.52 -13.85
C TYR A 107 -11.27 9.32 -14.29
N VAL A 108 -10.07 8.86 -13.92
CA VAL A 108 -8.82 9.29 -14.52
C VAL A 108 -8.31 8.13 -15.36
N HIS A 109 -8.27 8.31 -16.68
CA HIS A 109 -7.73 7.34 -17.61
C HIS A 109 -6.47 7.90 -18.28
N ASN A 110 -5.43 7.08 -18.23
CA ASN A 110 -4.25 7.18 -19.10
C ASN A 110 -4.12 5.83 -19.81
N ASP A 111 -3.40 5.75 -20.93
CA ASP A 111 -3.35 4.56 -21.81
C ASP A 111 -2.94 3.24 -21.09
N LYS A 112 -2.47 3.30 -19.84
CA LYS A 112 -2.00 2.15 -19.02
C LYS A 112 -2.48 2.15 -17.55
N GLU A 113 -3.16 3.20 -17.08
CA GLU A 113 -3.58 3.34 -15.68
C GLU A 113 -5.04 3.80 -15.62
N HIS A 114 -5.82 3.25 -14.68
CA HIS A 114 -7.14 3.79 -14.40
C HIS A 114 -7.38 3.91 -12.89
N VAL A 115 -7.87 5.09 -12.51
CA VAL A 115 -8.30 5.38 -11.16
C VAL A 115 -9.78 5.72 -11.21
N ASP A 116 -10.60 4.89 -10.57
CA ASP A 116 -12.02 5.15 -10.34
C ASP A 116 -12.21 5.50 -8.86
N ILE A 117 -12.70 6.71 -8.62
CA ILE A 117 -13.02 7.22 -7.29
C ILE A 117 -14.54 7.35 -7.22
N GLY A 118 -15.20 6.28 -6.77
CA GLY A 118 -16.65 6.22 -6.58
C GLY A 118 -17.07 6.38 -5.11
N LEU A 119 -18.36 6.67 -4.88
CA LEU A 119 -18.99 6.79 -3.55
C LEU A 119 -18.66 5.60 -2.63
N GLY A 120 -17.59 5.74 -1.85
CA GLY A 120 -17.14 4.78 -0.84
C GLY A 120 -16.13 3.73 -1.29
N HIS A 121 -15.61 3.79 -2.51
CA HIS A 121 -14.54 2.91 -2.98
C HIS A 121 -13.53 3.63 -3.88
N ILE A 122 -12.24 3.34 -3.66
CA ILE A 122 -11.17 3.77 -4.58
C ILE A 122 -10.66 2.51 -5.26
N HIS A 123 -10.69 2.52 -6.59
CA HIS A 123 -10.14 1.49 -7.45
C HIS A 123 -8.87 2.05 -8.12
N VAL A 124 -7.72 1.50 -7.77
CA VAL A 124 -6.45 1.86 -8.43
C VAL A 124 -5.93 0.62 -9.13
N ILE A 125 -5.77 0.71 -10.46
CA ILE A 125 -5.04 -0.28 -11.24
C ILE A 125 -3.76 0.37 -11.77
N ASP A 126 -2.64 -0.18 -11.31
CA ASP A 126 -1.27 0.18 -11.72
C ASP A 126 -0.91 -0.50 -13.06
N GLU A 127 0.06 0.01 -13.81
CA GLU A 127 0.52 -0.53 -15.12
C GLU A 127 0.92 -2.02 -15.05
N ASP A 128 1.24 -2.52 -13.86
CA ASP A 128 1.57 -3.92 -13.57
C ASP A 128 0.33 -4.83 -13.44
N GLY A 129 -0.90 -4.32 -13.60
CA GLY A 129 -2.16 -5.05 -13.46
C GLY A 129 -2.55 -5.35 -12.01
N LYS A 130 -2.00 -4.61 -11.04
CA LYS A 130 -2.30 -4.78 -9.61
C LYS A 130 -3.51 -3.92 -9.24
N GLU A 131 -4.58 -4.59 -8.86
CA GLU A 131 -5.83 -3.94 -8.43
C GLU A 131 -5.83 -3.75 -6.92
N VAL A 132 -6.06 -2.53 -6.45
CA VAL A 132 -6.23 -2.22 -5.03
C VAL A 132 -7.63 -1.66 -4.82
N HIS A 133 -8.46 -2.41 -4.10
CA HIS A 133 -9.79 -1.98 -3.69
C HIS A 133 -9.74 -1.39 -2.29
N ILE A 134 -10.05 -0.11 -2.15
CA ILE A 134 -10.18 0.55 -0.85
C ILE A 134 -11.68 0.72 -0.56
N GLY A 135 -12.29 -0.24 0.13
CA GLY A 135 -13.67 -0.13 0.64
C GLY A 135 -13.71 0.41 2.09
N LYS A 136 -14.88 0.90 2.53
CA LYS A 136 -15.15 1.36 3.92
C LYS A 136 -14.65 0.32 4.96
N GLY A 137 -13.47 0.55 5.53
CA GLY A 137 -12.98 -0.11 6.75
C GLY A 137 -12.34 -1.50 6.61
N HIS A 138 -12.27 -2.11 5.44
CA HIS A 138 -11.56 -3.39 5.24
C HIS A 138 -10.58 -3.28 4.07
N PHE A 139 -9.29 -3.48 4.36
CA PHE A 139 -8.27 -3.60 3.32
C PHE A 139 -8.39 -4.99 2.70
N GLU A 140 -9.18 -5.10 1.62
CA GLU A 140 -9.28 -6.34 0.85
C GLU A 140 -8.01 -6.47 0.01
N TYR A 141 -7.01 -7.18 0.54
CA TYR A 141 -5.84 -7.56 -0.26
C TYR A 141 -6.30 -8.37 -1.47
N PRO A 142 -5.86 -8.05 -2.70
CA PRO A 142 -6.22 -8.80 -3.89
C PRO A 142 -5.93 -10.30 -3.69
N GLU A 143 -6.80 -11.18 -4.19
CA GLU A 143 -6.69 -12.63 -3.98
C GLU A 143 -5.31 -13.19 -4.37
N ASP A 144 -4.67 -12.59 -5.37
CA ASP A 144 -3.32 -12.94 -5.80
C ASP A 144 -2.27 -12.70 -4.71
N ASP A 145 -2.35 -11.59 -3.97
CA ASP A 145 -1.41 -11.32 -2.86
C ASP A 145 -1.62 -12.29 -1.69
N LYS A 146 -2.87 -12.70 -1.43
CA LYS A 146 -3.18 -13.75 -0.44
C LYS A 146 -2.66 -15.13 -0.89
N LYS A 147 -2.61 -15.42 -2.19
CA LYS A 147 -2.08 -16.66 -2.75
C LYS A 147 -0.55 -16.67 -2.73
N GLU A 148 0.10 -15.58 -3.12
CA GLU A 148 1.56 -15.41 -3.08
C GLU A 148 2.10 -15.59 -1.66
N LYS A 149 1.51 -14.89 -0.67
CA LYS A 149 1.91 -15.03 0.75
C LYS A 149 1.78 -16.46 1.27
N ARG A 150 0.74 -17.19 0.82
CA ARG A 150 0.56 -18.61 1.16
C ARG A 150 1.65 -19.49 0.53
N VAL A 151 2.00 -19.29 -0.74
CA VAL A 151 3.05 -20.05 -1.42
C VAL A 151 4.40 -19.83 -0.75
N THR A 152 4.78 -18.58 -0.48
CA THR A 152 6.04 -18.23 0.18
C THR A 152 6.12 -18.85 1.58
N SER A 153 5.02 -18.88 2.32
CA SER A 153 4.95 -19.52 3.65
C SER A 153 5.11 -21.04 3.59
N ILE A 154 4.48 -21.71 2.62
CA ILE A 154 4.61 -23.16 2.42
C ILE A 154 6.04 -23.53 2.02
N VAL A 155 6.65 -22.76 1.10
CA VAL A 155 8.05 -22.99 0.70
C VAL A 155 8.99 -22.77 1.87
N PHE A 156 8.77 -21.72 2.68
CA PHE A 156 9.56 -21.50 3.88
C PHE A 156 9.47 -22.69 4.85
N LEU A 157 8.27 -23.21 5.11
CA LEU A 157 8.10 -24.35 5.99
C LEU A 157 8.75 -25.63 5.43
N GLY A 158 8.58 -25.90 4.13
CA GLY A 158 9.19 -27.06 3.48
C GLY A 158 10.73 -27.00 3.48
N THR A 159 11.29 -25.83 3.19
CA THR A 159 12.75 -25.62 3.23
C THR A 159 13.30 -25.63 4.65
N LEU A 160 12.55 -25.18 5.65
CA LEU A 160 12.92 -25.27 7.06
C LEU A 160 13.01 -26.74 7.53
N ILE A 161 12.04 -27.57 7.14
CA ILE A 161 12.08 -29.01 7.44
C ILE A 161 13.30 -29.67 6.77
N LEU A 162 13.56 -29.32 5.50
CA LEU A 162 14.74 -29.83 4.79
C LEU A 162 16.05 -29.36 5.46
N ALA A 163 16.11 -28.11 5.91
CA ALA A 163 17.25 -27.57 6.65
C ALA A 163 17.46 -28.29 7.99
N LEU A 164 16.38 -28.63 8.72
CA LEU A 164 16.46 -29.44 9.94
C LEU A 164 17.01 -30.85 9.67
N VAL A 165 16.52 -31.50 8.62
CA VAL A 165 17.03 -32.82 8.20
C VAL A 165 18.50 -32.72 7.81
N ALA A 166 18.87 -31.72 7.02
CA ALA A 166 20.26 -31.46 6.64
C ALA A 166 21.14 -31.18 7.86
N TYR A 167 20.67 -30.41 8.84
CA TYR A 167 21.38 -30.15 10.10
C TYR A 167 21.65 -31.44 10.89
N LEU A 168 20.64 -32.30 11.02
CA LEU A 168 20.78 -33.60 11.69
C LEU A 168 21.74 -34.53 10.92
N LEU A 169 21.65 -34.55 9.59
CA LEU A 169 22.58 -35.30 8.74
C LEU A 169 24.01 -34.77 8.89
N MET A 170 24.21 -33.45 8.90
CA MET A 170 25.50 -32.80 9.11
C MET A 170 26.08 -33.15 10.49
N GLY A 171 25.24 -33.13 11.53
CA GLY A 171 25.61 -33.50 12.89
C GLY A 171 25.91 -35.00 13.08
N PHE A 172 25.28 -35.88 12.31
CA PHE A 172 25.48 -37.33 12.39
C PHE A 172 26.62 -37.84 11.49
N LEU A 173 26.69 -37.37 10.24
CA LEU A 173 27.69 -37.78 9.23
C LEU A 173 29.07 -37.18 9.48
N LEU A 174 29.16 -35.93 9.95
CA LEU A 174 30.45 -35.31 10.22
C LEU A 174 31.00 -35.63 11.61
N ASN A 175 30.21 -36.26 12.49
CA ASN A 175 30.67 -36.73 13.79
C ASN A 175 31.41 -38.09 13.72
N THR A 176 31.22 -38.85 12.64
CA THR A 176 31.89 -40.15 12.45
C THR A 176 33.25 -40.03 11.74
N SER A 177 33.56 -38.89 11.14
CA SER A 177 34.83 -38.66 10.44
C SER A 177 35.76 -37.78 11.26
N TRP A 178 36.62 -38.39 12.09
CA TRP A 178 37.85 -37.77 12.59
C TRP A 178 38.69 -37.37 11.37
N THR A 179 38.56 -36.15 10.89
CA THR A 179 39.44 -35.61 9.85
C THR A 179 39.82 -34.18 10.21
N TYR A 180 41.10 -34.02 10.51
CA TYR A 180 41.85 -32.77 10.60
C TYR A 180 41.36 -31.71 11.60
N GLY A 181 41.61 -31.96 12.90
CA GLY A 181 42.21 -30.99 13.82
C GLY A 181 41.52 -29.63 14.08
N ALA A 182 40.33 -29.37 13.53
CA ALA A 182 39.54 -28.19 13.81
C ALA A 182 38.46 -28.54 14.84
N SER A 183 38.43 -27.81 15.96
CA SER A 183 37.56 -28.03 17.13
C SER A 183 36.06 -27.75 16.91
N ASN A 184 35.58 -27.73 15.66
CA ASN A 184 34.20 -27.36 15.35
C ASN A 184 33.43 -28.60 14.90
N SER A 185 32.84 -29.28 15.87
CA SER A 185 31.88 -30.38 15.68
C SER A 185 30.86 -30.01 14.58
N GLY A 186 30.43 -30.95 13.73
CA GLY A 186 29.47 -30.69 12.64
C GLY A 186 28.19 -29.94 13.06
N TRP A 187 27.83 -30.02 14.33
CA TRP A 187 26.79 -29.23 15.01
C TRP A 187 27.06 -27.71 15.02
N ALA A 188 28.30 -27.28 15.24
CA ALA A 188 28.70 -25.87 15.31
C ALA A 188 28.79 -25.19 13.93
N LEU A 189 28.95 -25.95 12.85
CA LEU A 189 28.89 -25.43 11.47
C LEU A 189 27.50 -25.61 10.86
N GLY A 190 26.72 -26.59 11.34
CA GLY A 190 25.44 -26.96 10.77
C GLY A 190 24.34 -25.89 10.91
N TRP A 191 24.40 -25.01 11.92
CA TRP A 191 23.36 -23.99 12.11
C TRP A 191 23.27 -23.00 10.95
N MET A 192 24.33 -22.88 10.14
CA MET A 192 24.31 -22.02 8.95
C MET A 192 23.25 -22.45 7.92
N VAL A 193 22.84 -23.72 7.93
CA VAL A 193 21.78 -24.23 7.05
C VAL A 193 20.43 -23.56 7.36
N PHE A 194 20.22 -23.03 8.57
CA PHE A 194 19.00 -22.30 8.93
C PHE A 194 18.84 -20.94 8.23
N PHE A 195 19.89 -20.43 7.56
CA PHE A 195 19.74 -19.24 6.70
C PHE A 195 19.18 -19.57 5.32
N VAL A 196 19.30 -20.83 4.88
CA VAL A 196 18.82 -21.27 3.56
C VAL A 196 17.31 -21.06 3.39
N PRO A 197 16.44 -21.38 4.36
CA PRO A 197 15.00 -21.09 4.26
C PRO A 197 14.69 -19.60 4.03
N PHE A 198 15.41 -18.69 4.69
CA PHE A 198 15.21 -17.25 4.49
C PHE A 198 15.64 -16.80 3.09
N ILE A 199 16.76 -17.33 2.58
CA ILE A 199 17.25 -17.01 1.24
C ILE A 199 16.29 -17.57 0.18
N VAL A 200 15.90 -18.85 0.27
CA VAL A 200 15.02 -19.50 -0.71
C VAL A 200 13.63 -18.84 -0.70
N SER A 201 13.07 -18.56 0.47
CA SER A 201 11.80 -17.84 0.60
C SER A 201 11.87 -16.46 -0.06
N SER A 202 12.98 -15.73 0.13
CA SER A 202 13.18 -14.44 -0.50
C SER A 202 13.36 -14.50 -2.02
N ILE A 203 14.01 -15.55 -2.55
CA ILE A 203 14.12 -15.79 -4.00
C ILE A 203 12.73 -16.06 -4.58
N VAL A 204 11.96 -16.93 -3.94
CA VAL A 204 10.61 -17.28 -4.38
C VAL A 204 9.71 -16.05 -4.38
N ASP A 205 9.78 -15.21 -3.34
CA ASP A 205 9.02 -13.97 -3.28
C ASP A 205 9.40 -12.99 -4.40
N ALA A 206 10.69 -12.87 -4.73
CA ALA A 206 11.17 -12.04 -5.83
C ALA A 206 10.71 -12.54 -7.22
N ILE A 207 10.69 -13.88 -7.42
CA ILE A 207 10.22 -14.50 -8.66
C ILE A 207 8.71 -14.34 -8.83
N LEU A 208 7.94 -14.64 -7.78
CA LEU A 208 6.48 -14.54 -7.79
C LEU A 208 6.03 -13.11 -8.08
N ASN A 209 6.68 -12.13 -7.43
CA ASN A 209 6.33 -10.73 -7.61
C ASN A 209 6.91 -10.09 -8.87
N LYS A 210 7.77 -10.79 -9.63
CA LYS A 210 8.55 -10.24 -10.75
C LYS A 210 9.32 -8.94 -10.41
N LYS A 211 9.58 -8.68 -9.13
CA LYS A 211 10.25 -7.47 -8.62
C LYS A 211 11.54 -7.90 -7.95
N ALA A 212 12.66 -7.76 -8.65
CA ALA A 212 13.97 -8.16 -8.15
C ALA A 212 14.35 -7.40 -6.86
N LYS A 213 13.87 -6.17 -6.64
CA LYS A 213 14.09 -5.42 -5.39
C LYS A 213 13.59 -6.12 -4.12
N LYS A 214 12.61 -7.03 -4.22
CA LYS A 214 12.08 -7.75 -3.05
C LYS A 214 13.06 -8.80 -2.51
N PHE A 215 14.10 -9.13 -3.26
CA PHE A 215 15.13 -10.04 -2.78
C PHE A 215 15.93 -9.43 -1.63
N ASN A 216 15.98 -10.15 -0.51
CA ASN A 216 16.72 -9.79 0.68
C ASN A 216 18.15 -10.32 0.56
N ILE A 217 18.97 -9.53 -0.11
CA ILE A 217 20.39 -9.82 -0.32
C ILE A 217 21.16 -9.93 1.00
N ALA A 218 20.69 -9.29 2.08
CA ALA A 218 21.39 -9.27 3.36
C ALA A 218 21.53 -10.67 3.99
N PHE A 219 20.51 -11.53 3.87
CA PHE A 219 20.60 -12.92 4.35
C PHE A 219 21.62 -13.73 3.54
N LEU A 220 21.66 -13.55 2.22
CA LEU A 220 22.64 -14.21 1.35
C LEU A 220 24.06 -13.76 1.69
N THR A 221 24.27 -12.45 1.80
CA THR A 221 25.56 -11.85 2.13
C THR A 221 26.04 -12.28 3.51
N THR A 222 25.15 -12.31 4.51
CA THR A 222 25.47 -12.74 5.87
C THR A 222 25.86 -14.22 5.90
N ASN A 223 25.11 -15.08 5.20
CA ASN A 223 25.42 -16.50 5.13
C ASN A 223 26.76 -16.75 4.41
N ALA A 224 27.02 -16.06 3.29
CA ALA A 224 28.29 -16.15 2.58
C ALA A 224 29.47 -15.66 3.42
N TYR A 225 29.30 -14.54 4.14
CA TYR A 225 30.32 -14.01 5.07
C TYR A 225 30.67 -15.01 6.17
N LEU A 226 29.66 -15.64 6.78
CA LEU A 226 29.83 -16.65 7.82
C LEU A 226 30.57 -17.89 7.29
N ILE A 227 30.22 -18.37 6.08
CA ILE A 227 30.90 -19.51 5.46
C ILE A 227 32.37 -19.18 5.17
N CYS A 228 32.66 -18.00 4.61
CA CYS A 228 34.04 -17.58 4.33
C CYS A 228 34.87 -17.40 5.61
N GLY A 229 34.28 -16.83 6.67
CA GLY A 229 34.93 -16.66 7.96
C GLY A 229 35.18 -17.99 8.68
N LEU A 230 34.21 -18.90 8.68
CA LEU A 230 34.30 -20.18 9.42
C LEU A 230 35.06 -21.28 8.66
N CYS A 231 34.96 -21.34 7.34
CA CYS A 231 35.63 -22.38 6.55
C CYS A 231 37.08 -22.00 6.18
N PHE A 232 37.35 -20.72 5.92
CA PHE A 232 38.65 -20.26 5.43
C PHE A 232 39.38 -19.33 6.41
N GLY A 233 38.78 -18.98 7.55
CA GLY A 233 39.37 -18.05 8.52
C GLY A 233 39.43 -16.60 8.02
N LEU A 234 38.76 -16.28 6.91
CA LEU A 234 38.87 -15.01 6.20
C LEU A 234 37.89 -13.96 6.74
N TRP A 235 38.03 -13.54 7.99
CA TRP A 235 37.13 -12.52 8.56
C TRP A 235 37.40 -11.10 8.02
N HIS A 236 38.68 -10.75 7.86
CA HIS A 236 39.10 -9.38 7.52
C HIS A 236 39.11 -8.99 6.04
N PRO A 237 39.24 -9.88 5.04
CA PRO A 237 39.05 -9.49 3.64
C PRO A 237 37.58 -9.62 3.20
N THR A 238 36.78 -10.42 3.91
CA THR A 238 35.43 -10.78 3.45
C THR A 238 34.37 -9.74 3.81
N TRP A 239 34.61 -8.78 4.72
CA TRP A 239 33.63 -7.71 5.00
C TRP A 239 33.25 -6.90 3.76
N VAL A 240 34.12 -6.88 2.74
CA VAL A 240 33.88 -6.24 1.44
C VAL A 240 32.60 -6.79 0.79
N ILE A 241 32.19 -8.02 1.08
CA ILE A 241 30.94 -8.61 0.59
C ILE A 241 29.70 -7.82 1.02
N PHE A 242 29.75 -7.08 2.14
CA PHE A 242 28.66 -6.22 2.57
C PHE A 242 28.44 -5.01 1.65
N LEU A 243 29.45 -4.59 0.89
CA LEU A 243 29.29 -3.58 -0.15
C LEU A 243 28.41 -4.07 -1.32
N ALA A 244 28.22 -5.38 -1.46
CA ALA A 244 27.28 -5.93 -2.42
C ALA A 244 25.83 -5.54 -2.11
N ILE A 245 25.48 -5.26 -0.84
CA ILE A 245 24.12 -4.87 -0.45
C ILE A 245 23.70 -3.54 -1.10
N PRO A 246 24.39 -2.41 -0.87
CA PRO A 246 24.03 -1.15 -1.53
C PRO A 246 24.22 -1.23 -3.05
N ALA A 247 25.28 -1.89 -3.53
CA ALA A 247 25.53 -2.04 -4.97
C ALA A 247 24.38 -2.77 -5.68
N TYR A 248 23.86 -3.85 -5.07
CA TYR A 248 22.73 -4.61 -5.60
C TYR A 248 21.49 -3.74 -5.79
N TYR A 249 21.08 -3.00 -4.76
CA TYR A 249 19.86 -2.16 -4.84
C TYR A 249 20.01 -0.99 -5.83
N ILE A 250 21.21 -0.44 -5.99
CA ILE A 250 21.51 0.57 -7.01
C ILE A 250 21.35 -0.03 -8.41
N ILE A 251 21.97 -1.17 -8.68
CA ILE A 251 21.93 -1.84 -10.00
C ILE A 251 20.49 -2.24 -10.35
N VAL A 252 19.80 -2.93 -9.46
CA VAL A 252 18.41 -3.37 -9.70
C VAL A 252 17.49 -2.17 -9.86
N GLY A 253 17.67 -1.11 -9.06
CA GLY A 253 16.92 0.13 -9.23
C GLY A 253 17.15 0.81 -10.58
N GLY A 254 18.38 0.76 -11.10
CA GLY A 254 18.69 1.24 -12.46
C GLY A 254 18.05 0.41 -13.56
N ILE A 255 18.09 -0.93 -13.44
CA ILE A 255 17.48 -1.86 -14.40
C ILE A 255 15.96 -1.68 -14.45
N GLU A 256 15.29 -1.59 -13.30
CA GLU A 256 13.84 -1.39 -13.25
C GLU A 256 13.43 -0.08 -13.95
N LYS A 257 14.15 1.02 -13.70
CA LYS A 257 13.93 2.30 -14.40
C LYS A 257 14.14 2.18 -15.91
N ALA A 258 15.17 1.46 -16.35
CA ALA A 258 15.43 1.25 -17.78
C ALA A 258 14.32 0.42 -18.46
N ILE A 259 13.78 -0.58 -17.76
CA ILE A 259 12.65 -1.40 -18.24
C ILE A 259 11.38 -0.56 -18.33
N GLN A 260 11.08 0.28 -17.33
CA GLN A 260 9.92 1.18 -17.33
C GLN A 260 10.02 2.19 -18.49
N ASN A 261 11.15 2.88 -18.63
CA ASN A 261 11.35 3.82 -19.73
C ASN A 261 11.22 3.17 -21.11
N LYS A 262 11.57 1.88 -21.26
CA LYS A 262 11.37 1.17 -22.53
C LYS A 262 9.88 0.90 -22.81
N LYS A 263 9.12 0.47 -21.80
CA LYS A 263 7.67 0.28 -21.92
C LYS A 263 6.92 1.57 -22.22
N GLU A 264 7.40 2.72 -21.76
CA GLU A 264 6.80 4.03 -22.05
C GLU A 264 7.04 4.52 -23.49
N ASN A 265 8.08 4.04 -24.15
CA ASN A 265 8.48 4.47 -25.51
C ASN A 265 8.09 3.49 -26.64
N ASP A 266 7.61 2.29 -26.30
CA ASP A 266 7.04 1.29 -27.22
C ASP A 266 5.51 1.37 -27.21
#